data_AF-A0A2V5VGH3-F1
#
_entry.id   AF-A0A2V5VGH3-F1
#
_cell.length_a   1.000
_cell.length_b   1.000
_cell.length_c   1.000
_cell.angle_alpha   90.00
_cell.angle_beta   90.00
_cell.angle_gamma   90.00
#
_symmetry.space_group_name_H-M   'P 1'
#
loop_
_entity.id
_entity.type
_entity.pdbx_description
1 polymer ?
#
loop_
_entity_poly.entity_id
_entity_poly.type
_entity_poly.pdbx_seq_one_letter_code
_entity_poly.pdbx_strand_id
1 'polypeptide(L)'
;MNASVRFATRREQKLILLLCVIAAVRVLAFSAAFPFFNNVDEQAHVDLVMKYARGDVPRDLGHFSAEAAYYLALYGTPEYFTAPQQFAKGEFPQPNWILPADKRYKLVEVTKTWWESHENHESGEPPLYYVIAGAWLNLGRACGIKGGWLLYWVRFLNLFVAAGLVWTGSIAAQLVFPDREFSRLSVPLLLAVWPQTAFYSIQSDVLSPLCFGIAFIGLVKLLQTELPGVPLAIWTGLALAATCLVKTANLPLLGVAMLALIFKVGHLARTRRLRAAVGSLSGLVLRFSPCMD
;
A
#
# COMPACT_ATOMS: atom_id res chain seq x y z
N MET A 1 -38.40 -2.71 -2.06
CA MET A 1 -37.27 -2.02 -2.73
C MET A 1 -37.58 -1.94 -4.22
N ASN A 2 -37.73 -0.74 -4.79
CA ASN A 2 -38.20 -0.56 -6.17
C ASN A 2 -37.19 -1.04 -7.23
N ALA A 3 -37.69 -1.58 -8.34
CA ALA A 3 -36.88 -2.08 -9.45
C ALA A 3 -35.96 -0.99 -10.05
N SER A 4 -36.42 0.26 -10.13
CA SER A 4 -35.62 1.41 -10.59
C SER A 4 -34.38 1.66 -9.73
N VAL A 5 -34.52 1.55 -8.40
CA VAL A 5 -33.40 1.67 -7.43
C VAL A 5 -32.42 0.52 -7.58
N ARG A 6 -32.91 -0.69 -7.89
CA ARG A 6 -32.09 -1.89 -8.13
C ARG A 6 -31.34 -1.85 -9.48
N PHE A 7 -31.89 -1.18 -10.49
CA PHE A 7 -31.22 -0.96 -11.78
C PHE A 7 -30.17 0.16 -11.72
N ALA A 8 -30.44 1.26 -11.02
CA ALA A 8 -29.49 2.35 -10.80
C ALA A 8 -28.25 1.85 -10.04
N THR A 9 -28.45 1.06 -8.97
CA THR A 9 -27.35 0.46 -8.19
C THR A 9 -26.50 -0.53 -8.99
N ARG A 10 -27.08 -1.34 -9.89
CA ARG A 10 -26.30 -2.22 -10.77
C ARG A 10 -25.47 -1.46 -11.80
N ARG A 11 -25.99 -0.36 -12.35
CA ARG A 11 -25.23 0.50 -13.27
C ARG A 11 -24.08 1.20 -12.55
N GLU A 12 -24.35 1.75 -11.37
CA GLU A 12 -23.34 2.36 -10.50
C GLU A 12 -22.21 1.37 -10.17
N GLN A 13 -22.54 0.13 -9.78
CA GLN A 13 -21.54 -0.92 -9.52
C GLN A 13 -20.69 -1.26 -10.75
N LYS A 14 -21.29 -1.34 -11.93
CA LYS A 14 -20.55 -1.56 -13.19
C LYS A 14 -19.62 -0.39 -13.51
N LEU A 15 -20.06 0.85 -13.27
CA LEU A 15 -19.25 2.03 -13.46
C LEU A 15 -18.06 2.05 -12.48
N ILE A 16 -18.29 1.74 -11.20
CA ILE A 16 -17.22 1.64 -10.21
C ILE A 16 -16.21 0.55 -10.62
N LEU A 17 -16.68 -0.62 -11.06
CA LEU A 17 -15.78 -1.68 -11.54
C LEU A 17 -14.96 -1.22 -12.75
N LEU A 18 -15.59 -0.53 -13.70
CA LEU A 18 -14.88 0.07 -14.84
C LEU A 18 -13.81 1.07 -14.38
N LEU A 19 -14.11 1.92 -13.41
CA LEU A 19 -13.15 2.88 -12.84
C LEU A 19 -11.99 2.16 -12.14
N CYS A 20 -12.25 1.06 -11.42
CA CYS A 20 -11.19 0.24 -10.85
C CYS A 20 -10.27 -0.35 -11.93
N VAL A 21 -10.84 -0.84 -13.04
CA VAL A 21 -10.07 -1.36 -14.18
C VAL A 21 -9.25 -0.25 -14.83
N ILE A 22 -9.82 0.95 -15.04
CA ILE A 22 -9.10 2.11 -15.58
C ILE A 22 -7.90 2.45 -14.70
N ALA A 23 -8.08 2.48 -13.37
CA ALA A 23 -7.00 2.76 -12.43
C ALA A 23 -5.89 1.69 -12.49
N ALA A 24 -6.27 0.42 -12.52
CA ALA A 24 -5.34 -0.70 -12.63
C ALA A 24 -4.54 -0.66 -13.93
N VAL A 25 -5.20 -0.47 -15.08
CA VAL A 25 -4.56 -0.39 -16.39
C VAL A 25 -3.61 0.80 -16.46
N ARG A 26 -4.03 1.96 -15.94
CA ARG A 26 -3.17 3.14 -15.87
C ARG A 26 -1.90 2.86 -15.06
N VAL A 27 -2.05 2.32 -13.85
CA VAL A 27 -0.89 2.02 -13.00
C VAL A 27 0.00 0.98 -13.65
N LEU A 28 -0.56 -0.10 -14.19
CA LEU A 28 0.19 -1.12 -14.93
C LEU A 28 1.00 -0.51 -16.08
N ALA A 29 0.37 0.33 -16.91
CA ALA A 29 1.02 0.96 -18.05
C ALA A 29 2.20 1.84 -17.63
N PHE A 30 2.03 2.70 -16.62
CA PHE A 30 3.12 3.56 -16.15
C PHE A 30 4.20 2.79 -15.38
N SER A 31 3.84 1.81 -14.55
CA SER A 31 4.80 0.93 -13.88
C SER A 31 5.67 0.14 -14.85
N ALA A 32 5.14 -0.21 -16.03
CA ALA A 32 5.87 -0.88 -17.11
C ALA A 32 6.68 0.08 -18.00
N ALA A 33 6.24 1.33 -18.13
CA ALA A 33 6.88 2.32 -19.00
C ALA A 33 8.06 3.05 -18.34
N PHE A 34 7.97 3.34 -17.04
CA PHE A 34 9.03 4.05 -16.34
C PHE A 34 10.20 3.11 -15.98
N PRO A 35 11.46 3.53 -16.18
CA PRO A 35 12.61 2.74 -15.78
C PRO A 35 12.69 2.58 -14.25
N PHE A 36 13.50 1.62 -13.81
CA PHE A 36 13.71 1.31 -12.39
C PHE A 36 14.47 2.41 -11.65
N PHE A 37 14.48 2.33 -10.33
CA PHE A 37 15.33 3.09 -9.42
C PHE A 37 15.22 4.60 -9.63
N ASN A 38 13.98 5.09 -9.63
CA ASN A 38 13.71 6.51 -9.74
C ASN A 38 13.93 7.27 -8.42
N ASN A 39 13.69 8.57 -8.46
CA ASN A 39 14.00 9.53 -7.40
C ASN A 39 13.12 9.45 -6.13
N VAL A 40 12.36 8.37 -5.93
CA VAL A 40 11.59 8.12 -4.70
C VAL A 40 12.20 6.98 -3.89
N ASP A 41 13.54 6.99 -3.77
CA ASP A 41 14.34 6.06 -2.97
C ASP A 41 14.01 4.57 -3.22
N GLU A 42 13.61 4.26 -4.45
CA GLU A 42 13.13 2.94 -4.85
C GLU A 42 14.21 1.86 -4.62
N GLN A 43 15.50 2.23 -4.66
CA GLN A 43 16.61 1.33 -4.35
C GLN A 43 16.51 0.74 -2.95
N ALA A 44 16.27 1.60 -1.97
CA ALA A 44 16.23 1.27 -0.55
C ALA A 44 15.01 0.39 -0.23
N HIS A 45 13.86 0.71 -0.83
CA HIS A 45 12.65 -0.09 -0.71
C HIS A 45 12.78 -1.48 -1.38
N VAL A 46 13.43 -1.58 -2.54
CA VAL A 46 13.67 -2.87 -3.22
C VAL A 46 14.50 -3.81 -2.36
N ASP A 47 15.53 -3.30 -1.69
CA ASP A 47 16.32 -4.10 -0.76
C ASP A 47 15.48 -4.68 0.39
N LEU A 48 14.57 -3.88 0.96
CA LEU A 48 13.65 -4.37 2.00
C LEU A 48 12.70 -5.43 1.47
N VAL A 49 12.12 -5.24 0.28
CA VAL A 49 11.29 -6.28 -0.33
C VAL A 49 12.04 -7.61 -0.46
N MET A 50 13.32 -7.58 -0.86
CA MET A 50 14.15 -8.78 -0.99
C MET A 50 14.52 -9.41 0.35
N LYS A 51 14.84 -8.59 1.36
CA LYS A 51 15.09 -9.03 2.74
C LYS A 51 13.87 -9.73 3.34
N TYR A 52 12.70 -9.09 3.28
CA TYR A 52 11.44 -9.67 3.76
C TYR A 52 11.04 -10.93 3.01
N ALA A 53 11.30 -11.02 1.70
CA ALA A 53 11.05 -12.23 0.92
C ALA A 53 11.88 -13.45 1.40
N ARG A 54 13.03 -13.23 2.04
CA ARG A 54 13.85 -14.29 2.65
C ARG A 54 13.55 -14.53 4.13
N GLY A 55 12.68 -13.73 4.73
CA GLY A 55 12.45 -13.72 6.17
C GLY A 55 13.50 -12.95 6.98
N ASP A 56 14.38 -12.21 6.31
CA ASP A 56 15.44 -11.41 6.92
C ASP A 56 14.88 -10.06 7.40
N VAL A 57 14.12 -10.05 8.49
CA VAL A 57 13.53 -8.81 9.02
C VAL A 57 14.63 -7.91 9.61
N PRO A 58 14.81 -6.67 9.13
CA PRO A 58 15.82 -5.75 9.66
C PRO A 58 15.61 -5.45 11.14
N ARG A 59 16.71 -5.36 11.89
CA ARG A 59 16.72 -5.00 13.34
C ARG A 59 17.55 -3.75 13.63
N ASP A 60 18.30 -3.31 12.65
CA ASP A 60 19.13 -2.11 12.60
C ASP A 60 19.06 -1.55 11.17
N LEU A 61 19.79 -0.47 10.87
CA LEU A 61 19.83 0.08 9.53
C LEU A 61 20.32 -0.95 8.50
N GLY A 62 21.25 -1.82 8.91
CA GLY A 62 21.77 -2.91 8.09
C GLY A 62 22.40 -2.44 6.78
N HIS A 63 23.12 -3.33 6.12
CA HIS A 63 23.66 -3.04 4.80
C HIS A 63 22.70 -3.51 3.70
N PHE A 64 22.86 -3.02 2.48
CA PHE A 64 22.14 -3.57 1.33
C PHE A 64 22.48 -5.06 1.17
N SER A 65 21.45 -5.86 0.85
CA SER A 65 21.63 -7.29 0.59
C SER A 65 22.31 -7.52 -0.77
N ALA A 66 23.09 -8.60 -0.87
CA ALA A 66 23.81 -8.95 -2.09
C ALA A 66 22.90 -9.10 -3.32
N GLU A 67 21.67 -9.57 -3.10
CA GLU A 67 20.67 -9.67 -4.16
C GLU A 67 20.25 -8.28 -4.65
N ALA A 68 19.90 -7.37 -3.74
CA ALA A 68 19.49 -6.02 -4.10
C ALA A 68 20.63 -5.27 -4.78
N ALA A 69 21.83 -5.33 -4.20
CA ALA A 69 23.05 -4.75 -4.75
C ALA A 69 23.32 -5.20 -6.19
N TYR A 70 23.09 -6.48 -6.51
CA TYR A 70 23.21 -6.99 -7.88
C TYR A 70 22.19 -6.37 -8.83
N TYR A 71 20.90 -6.30 -8.45
CA TYR A 71 19.87 -5.67 -9.29
C TYR A 71 20.13 -4.18 -9.48
N LEU A 72 20.56 -3.48 -8.43
CA LEU A 72 20.91 -2.06 -8.46
C LEU A 72 22.11 -1.80 -9.38
N ALA A 73 23.13 -2.64 -9.31
CA ALA A 73 24.30 -2.55 -10.17
C ALA A 73 23.97 -2.85 -11.65
N LEU A 74 23.05 -3.78 -11.92
CA LEU A 74 22.76 -4.22 -13.29
C LEU A 74 21.70 -3.37 -14.00
N TYR A 75 20.66 -2.93 -13.27
CA TYR A 75 19.51 -2.20 -13.83
C TYR A 75 19.40 -0.76 -13.30
N GLY A 76 20.44 -0.26 -12.63
CA GLY A 76 20.55 1.11 -12.15
C GLY A 76 20.35 2.15 -13.25
N THR A 77 19.78 3.29 -12.87
CA THR A 77 19.36 4.39 -13.76
C THR A 77 19.91 5.71 -13.21
N PRO A 78 21.22 5.96 -13.43
CA PRO A 78 21.87 7.14 -12.88
C PRO A 78 21.31 8.46 -13.45
N GLU A 79 20.52 8.40 -14.52
CA GLU A 79 19.86 9.53 -15.16
C GLU A 79 18.85 10.25 -14.25
N TYR A 80 18.33 9.59 -13.22
CA TYR A 80 17.44 10.20 -12.24
C TYR A 80 18.16 11.08 -11.21
N PHE A 81 19.46 10.92 -11.03
CA PHE A 81 20.22 11.53 -9.92
C PHE A 81 21.36 12.42 -10.37
N THR A 82 21.84 12.24 -11.60
CA THR A 82 23.07 12.86 -12.09
C THR A 82 22.84 13.50 -13.44
N ALA A 83 23.21 14.76 -13.60
CA ALA A 83 23.12 15.45 -14.88
C ALA A 83 24.18 14.93 -15.88
N PRO A 84 23.90 14.94 -17.20
CA PRO A 84 24.83 14.44 -18.23
C PRO A 84 26.27 14.98 -18.10
N GLN A 85 26.41 16.25 -17.75
CA GLN A 85 27.69 16.95 -17.63
C GLN A 85 28.59 16.41 -16.51
N GLN A 86 28.02 15.67 -15.56
CA GLN A 86 28.75 15.09 -14.44
C GLN A 86 29.34 13.71 -14.78
N PHE A 87 29.02 13.14 -15.94
CA PHE A 87 29.64 11.92 -16.43
C PHE A 87 30.91 12.22 -17.25
N ALA A 88 31.85 11.27 -17.26
CA ALA A 88 33.17 11.45 -17.90
C ALA A 88 33.13 11.85 -19.39
N LYS A 89 32.03 11.57 -20.09
CA LYS A 89 31.82 11.92 -21.50
C LYS A 89 30.83 13.07 -21.72
N GLY A 90 30.29 13.67 -20.67
CA GLY A 90 29.22 14.66 -20.78
C GLY A 90 27.88 14.09 -21.28
N GLU A 91 27.76 12.76 -21.35
CA GLU A 91 26.60 12.02 -21.86
C GLU A 91 26.21 10.93 -20.87
N PHE A 92 24.94 10.51 -20.90
CA PHE A 92 24.48 9.39 -20.09
C PHE A 92 25.19 8.08 -20.48
N PRO A 93 25.60 7.27 -19.49
CA PRO A 93 26.20 5.97 -19.76
C PRO A 93 25.17 5.05 -20.41
N GLN A 94 25.63 4.07 -21.19
CA GLN A 94 24.75 3.01 -21.67
C GLN A 94 24.28 2.13 -20.51
N PRO A 95 23.04 1.61 -20.53
CA PRO A 95 22.55 0.72 -19.50
C PRO A 95 23.44 -0.51 -19.33
N ASN A 96 23.79 -0.83 -18.07
CA ASN A 96 24.78 -1.87 -17.75
C ASN A 96 24.40 -3.25 -18.29
N TRP A 97 23.11 -3.56 -18.42
CA TRP A 97 22.63 -4.85 -18.92
C TRP A 97 22.87 -5.08 -20.42
N ILE A 98 23.10 -4.02 -21.21
CA ILE A 98 23.40 -4.08 -22.66
C ILE A 98 24.91 -4.24 -22.92
N LEU A 99 25.75 -3.92 -21.93
CA LEU A 99 27.21 -3.96 -22.09
C LEU A 99 27.72 -5.37 -22.41
N PRO A 100 28.85 -5.49 -23.15
CA PRO A 100 29.56 -6.74 -23.35
C PRO A 100 29.85 -7.45 -22.02
N ALA A 101 29.77 -8.79 -22.01
CA ALA A 101 29.77 -9.59 -20.78
C ALA A 101 31.00 -9.36 -19.89
N ASP A 102 32.17 -9.18 -20.49
CA ASP A 102 33.45 -8.93 -19.82
C ASP A 102 33.46 -7.57 -19.09
N LYS A 103 32.95 -6.52 -19.75
CA LYS A 103 32.85 -5.17 -19.18
C LYS A 103 31.73 -5.10 -18.13
N ARG A 104 30.59 -5.72 -18.43
CA ARG A 104 29.44 -5.79 -17.54
C ARG A 104 29.78 -6.47 -16.22
N TYR A 105 30.47 -7.61 -16.25
CA TYR A 105 30.82 -8.34 -15.03
C TYR A 105 31.69 -7.49 -14.09
N LYS A 106 32.76 -6.87 -14.62
CA LYS A 106 33.65 -6.02 -13.84
C LYS A 106 32.91 -4.83 -13.23
N LEU A 107 32.08 -4.14 -14.03
CA LEU A 107 31.34 -2.97 -13.56
C LEU A 107 30.31 -3.34 -12.51
N VAL A 108 29.52 -4.40 -12.76
CA VAL A 108 28.50 -4.87 -11.83
C VAL A 108 29.13 -5.28 -10.50
N GLU A 109 30.26 -5.98 -10.50
CA GLU A 109 30.91 -6.40 -9.26
C GLU A 109 31.38 -5.19 -8.43
N VAL A 110 32.03 -4.20 -9.06
CA VAL A 110 32.47 -2.97 -8.37
C VAL A 110 31.29 -2.21 -7.78
N THR A 111 30.23 -1.98 -8.56
CA THR A 111 29.04 -1.25 -8.10
C THR A 111 28.28 -2.03 -7.03
N LYS A 112 28.21 -3.35 -7.15
CA LYS A 112 27.59 -4.23 -6.15
C LYS A 112 28.33 -4.14 -4.82
N THR A 113 29.65 -4.25 -4.80
CA THR A 113 30.45 -4.11 -3.56
C THR A 113 30.25 -2.75 -2.92
N TRP A 114 30.14 -1.68 -3.73
CA TRP A 114 29.81 -0.35 -3.22
C TRP A 114 28.43 -0.36 -2.54
N TRP A 115 27.38 -0.90 -3.15
CA TRP A 115 26.06 -0.99 -2.51
C TRP A 115 26.08 -1.80 -1.22
N GLU A 116 26.73 -2.97 -1.22
CA GLU A 116 26.85 -3.84 -0.04
C GLU A 116 27.61 -3.17 1.13
N SER A 117 28.45 -2.16 0.86
CA SER A 117 29.15 -1.40 1.89
C SER A 117 28.38 -0.20 2.43
N HIS A 118 27.18 0.08 1.91
CA HIS A 118 26.33 1.18 2.36
C HIS A 118 25.16 0.67 3.20
N GLU A 119 24.77 1.50 4.16
CA GLU A 119 23.60 1.24 5.00
C GLU A 119 22.30 1.57 4.26
N ASN A 120 21.25 0.81 4.54
CA ASN A 120 19.92 1.10 4.05
C ASN A 120 19.12 1.88 5.10
N HIS A 121 19.01 3.19 4.92
CA HIS A 121 18.28 4.06 5.86
C HIS A 121 16.78 3.75 5.97
N GLU A 122 16.19 3.11 4.95
CA GLU A 122 14.78 2.71 4.96
C GLU A 122 14.53 1.45 5.83
N SER A 123 15.56 0.77 6.36
CA SER A 123 15.38 -0.41 7.22
C SER A 123 14.61 -0.12 8.51
N GLY A 124 14.46 1.15 8.89
CA GLY A 124 13.59 1.57 10.00
C GLY A 124 12.10 1.68 9.63
N GLU A 125 11.73 1.51 8.35
CA GLU A 125 10.35 1.64 7.90
C GLU A 125 9.46 0.49 8.42
N PRO A 126 8.16 0.76 8.66
CA PRO A 126 7.23 -0.25 9.11
C PRO A 126 7.04 -1.42 8.12
N PRO A 127 6.72 -2.63 8.64
CA PRO A 127 6.92 -3.88 7.89
C PRO A 127 5.83 -4.20 6.85
N LEU A 128 4.63 -3.62 6.93
CA LEU A 128 3.45 -4.19 6.26
C LEU A 128 3.62 -4.26 4.74
N TYR A 129 4.12 -3.19 4.13
CA TYR A 129 4.36 -3.16 2.70
C TYR A 129 5.37 -4.23 2.28
N TYR A 130 6.50 -4.32 2.98
CA TYR A 130 7.59 -5.23 2.63
C TYR A 130 7.22 -6.70 2.83
N VAL A 131 6.40 -7.03 3.84
CA VAL A 131 5.84 -8.37 4.00
C VAL A 131 4.98 -8.76 2.78
N ILE A 132 4.06 -7.88 2.37
CA ILE A 132 3.17 -8.14 1.23
C ILE A 132 3.95 -8.21 -0.08
N ALA A 133 4.82 -7.23 -0.32
CA ALA A 133 5.65 -7.15 -1.52
C ALA A 133 6.67 -8.30 -1.58
N GLY A 134 7.24 -8.71 -0.47
CA GLY A 134 8.16 -9.86 -0.39
C GLY A 134 7.45 -11.19 -0.67
N ALA A 135 6.23 -11.37 -0.17
CA ALA A 135 5.40 -12.52 -0.53
C ALA A 135 5.04 -12.51 -2.02
N TRP A 136 4.71 -11.34 -2.57
CA TRP A 136 4.42 -11.17 -3.99
C TRP A 136 5.66 -11.43 -4.87
N LEU A 137 6.84 -11.00 -4.44
CA LEU A 137 8.13 -11.32 -5.08
C LEU A 137 8.36 -12.84 -5.15
N ASN A 138 8.13 -13.55 -4.04
CA ASN A 138 8.26 -15.00 -3.99
C ASN A 138 7.25 -15.72 -4.89
N LEU A 139 6.03 -15.20 -4.99
CA LEU A 139 5.04 -15.71 -5.95
C LEU A 139 5.57 -15.58 -7.39
N GLY A 140 6.16 -14.44 -7.75
CA GLY A 140 6.76 -14.24 -9.07
C GLY A 140 7.90 -15.22 -9.35
N ARG A 141 8.77 -15.46 -8.36
CA ARG A 141 9.84 -16.46 -8.44
C ARG A 141 9.27 -17.88 -8.63
N ALA A 142 8.22 -18.24 -7.90
CA ALA A 142 7.55 -19.53 -8.02
C ALA A 142 6.91 -19.72 -9.42
N CYS A 143 6.44 -18.64 -10.04
CA CYS A 143 5.98 -18.62 -11.43
C CYS A 143 7.12 -18.60 -12.46
N GLY A 144 8.39 -18.66 -12.05
CA GLY A 144 9.55 -18.71 -12.93
C GLY A 144 10.03 -17.36 -13.46
N ILE A 145 9.55 -16.24 -12.92
CA ILE A 145 9.97 -14.88 -13.32
C ILE A 145 11.39 -14.61 -12.78
N LYS A 146 12.28 -14.09 -13.62
CA LYS A 146 13.70 -13.88 -13.32
C LYS A 146 14.22 -12.56 -13.88
N GLY A 147 15.34 -12.08 -13.35
CA GLY A 147 16.02 -10.87 -13.84
C GLY A 147 15.15 -9.63 -13.68
N GLY A 148 15.34 -8.62 -14.54
CA GLY A 148 14.61 -7.34 -14.45
C GLY A 148 13.09 -7.47 -14.49
N TRP A 149 12.55 -8.54 -15.10
CA TRP A 149 11.11 -8.84 -15.08
C TRP A 149 10.56 -9.06 -13.67
N LEU A 150 11.40 -9.55 -12.76
CA LEU A 150 11.01 -9.74 -11.37
C LEU A 150 10.79 -8.40 -10.64
N LEU A 151 11.54 -7.36 -11.00
CA LEU A 151 11.32 -6.02 -10.46
C LEU A 151 10.01 -5.41 -10.99
N TYR A 152 9.71 -5.59 -12.28
CA TYR A 152 8.41 -5.18 -12.85
C TYR A 152 7.26 -5.93 -12.19
N TRP A 153 7.43 -7.23 -11.96
CA TRP A 153 6.46 -8.04 -11.24
C TRP A 153 6.13 -7.44 -9.87
N VAL A 154 7.13 -7.02 -9.10
CA VAL A 154 6.89 -6.33 -7.81
C VAL A 154 6.09 -5.05 -7.99
N ARG A 155 6.45 -4.18 -8.94
CA ARG A 155 5.67 -2.95 -9.22
C ARG A 155 4.22 -3.25 -9.61
N PHE A 156 3.95 -4.36 -10.29
CA PHE A 156 2.59 -4.74 -10.69
C PHE A 156 1.68 -5.08 -9.50
N LEU A 157 2.20 -5.27 -8.28
CA LEU A 157 1.37 -5.29 -7.08
C LEU A 157 0.52 -4.01 -6.95
N ASN A 158 1.08 -2.87 -7.37
CA ASN A 158 0.46 -1.55 -7.22
C ASN A 158 -0.85 -1.42 -8.02
N LEU A 159 -1.07 -2.23 -9.07
CA LEU A 159 -2.32 -2.21 -9.83
C LEU A 159 -3.51 -2.63 -8.95
N PHE A 160 -3.31 -3.62 -8.07
CA PHE A 160 -4.34 -4.10 -7.15
C PHE A 160 -4.61 -3.06 -6.07
N VAL A 161 -3.56 -2.40 -5.59
CA VAL A 161 -3.67 -1.33 -4.60
C VAL A 161 -4.46 -0.15 -5.16
N ALA A 162 -4.17 0.27 -6.40
CA ALA A 162 -4.88 1.36 -7.06
C ALA A 162 -6.36 1.03 -7.33
N ALA A 163 -6.66 -0.17 -7.81
CA ALA A 163 -8.05 -0.63 -7.96
C ALA A 163 -8.77 -0.69 -6.62
N GLY A 164 -8.09 -1.20 -5.58
CA GLY A 164 -8.58 -1.23 -4.21
C GLY A 164 -8.89 0.17 -3.68
N LEU A 165 -8.04 1.15 -3.96
CA LEU A 165 -8.23 2.54 -3.54
C LEU A 165 -9.46 3.18 -4.19
N VAL A 166 -9.67 2.96 -5.50
CA VAL A 166 -10.89 3.44 -6.17
C VAL A 166 -12.13 2.80 -5.57
N TRP A 167 -12.09 1.49 -5.30
CA TRP A 167 -13.18 0.78 -4.68
C TRP A 167 -13.49 1.29 -3.26
N THR A 168 -12.48 1.45 -2.41
CA THR A 168 -12.66 1.99 -1.06
C THR A 168 -13.12 3.45 -1.10
N GLY A 169 -12.62 4.25 -2.04
CA GLY A 169 -13.11 5.61 -2.28
C GLY A 169 -14.60 5.65 -2.63
N SER A 170 -15.09 4.69 -3.43
CA SER A 170 -16.51 4.59 -3.75
C SER A 170 -17.37 4.28 -2.51
N ILE A 171 -16.91 3.36 -1.65
CA ILE A 171 -17.58 3.03 -0.39
C ILE A 171 -17.58 4.23 0.55
N ALA A 172 -16.45 4.92 0.68
CA ALA A 172 -16.35 6.13 1.51
C ALA A 172 -17.31 7.22 1.02
N ALA A 173 -17.38 7.45 -0.29
CA ALA A 173 -18.29 8.43 -0.88
C ALA A 173 -19.77 8.08 -0.65
N GLN A 174 -20.14 6.80 -0.78
CA GLN A 174 -21.48 6.30 -0.47
C GLN A 174 -21.86 6.47 1.00
N LEU A 175 -20.90 6.31 1.92
CA LEU A 175 -21.12 6.46 3.36
C LEU A 175 -21.28 7.92 3.80
N VAL A 176 -20.55 8.84 3.17
CA VAL A 176 -20.53 10.26 3.54
C VAL A 176 -21.62 11.04 2.80
N PHE A 177 -21.94 10.67 1.55
CA PHE A 177 -22.89 11.38 0.69
C PHE A 177 -23.96 10.42 0.12
N PRO A 178 -24.80 9.79 0.97
CA PRO A 178 -25.74 8.76 0.52
C PRO A 178 -26.74 9.26 -0.53
N ASP A 179 -27.18 10.52 -0.41
CA ASP A 179 -28.25 11.09 -1.26
C ASP A 179 -27.73 11.82 -2.51
N ARG A 180 -26.40 11.97 -2.68
CA ARG A 180 -25.81 12.76 -3.77
C ARG A 180 -25.11 11.87 -4.79
N GLU A 181 -25.85 11.43 -5.81
CA GLU A 181 -25.34 10.55 -6.87
C GLU A 181 -24.05 11.08 -7.52
N PHE A 182 -24.00 12.38 -7.83
CA PHE A 182 -22.81 13.01 -8.39
C PHE A 182 -21.58 12.85 -7.49
N SER A 183 -21.71 13.07 -6.18
CA SER A 183 -20.61 12.93 -5.23
C SER A 183 -20.14 11.47 -5.10
N ARG A 184 -21.06 10.50 -5.17
CA ARG A 184 -20.73 9.06 -5.09
C ARG A 184 -19.87 8.59 -6.27
N LEU A 185 -20.05 9.19 -7.45
CA LEU A 185 -19.24 8.87 -8.65
C LEU A 185 -18.01 9.75 -8.81
N SER A 186 -18.04 11.00 -8.35
CA SER A 186 -16.93 11.95 -8.51
C SER A 186 -15.67 11.51 -7.79
N VAL A 187 -15.80 10.95 -6.58
CA VAL A 187 -14.65 10.46 -5.78
C VAL A 187 -13.93 9.30 -6.47
N PRO A 188 -14.58 8.17 -6.80
CA PRO A 188 -13.90 7.07 -7.49
C PRO A 188 -13.41 7.47 -8.88
N LEU A 189 -14.11 8.37 -9.59
CA LEU A 189 -13.63 8.90 -10.87
C LEU A 189 -12.32 9.64 -10.71
N LEU A 190 -12.24 10.57 -9.75
CA LEU A 190 -11.03 11.32 -9.46
C LEU A 190 -9.88 10.37 -9.11
N LEU A 191 -10.09 9.42 -8.21
CA LEU A 191 -9.06 8.45 -7.82
C LEU A 191 -8.58 7.58 -9.00
N ALA A 192 -9.47 7.24 -9.93
CA ALA A 192 -9.13 6.41 -11.09
C ALA A 192 -8.23 7.13 -12.09
N VAL A 193 -8.36 8.46 -12.23
CA VAL A 193 -7.64 9.24 -13.24
C VAL A 193 -6.50 10.10 -12.67
N TRP A 194 -6.54 10.45 -11.39
CA TRP A 194 -5.56 11.34 -10.76
C TRP A 194 -4.14 10.77 -10.77
N PRO A 195 -3.17 11.40 -11.45
CA PRO A 195 -1.82 10.87 -11.56
C PRO A 195 -1.12 10.91 -10.20
N GLN A 196 -0.56 9.77 -9.79
CA GLN A 196 0.22 9.65 -8.56
C GLN A 196 1.47 8.84 -8.87
N THR A 197 2.60 9.52 -8.97
CA THR A 197 3.90 8.90 -9.30
C THR A 197 4.29 7.81 -8.33
N ALA A 198 3.83 7.92 -7.07
CA ALA A 198 4.05 6.92 -6.04
C ALA A 198 3.62 5.50 -6.45
N PHE A 199 2.55 5.35 -7.23
CA PHE A 199 2.08 4.05 -7.70
C PHE A 199 2.97 3.40 -8.77
N TYR A 200 3.93 4.13 -9.33
CA TYR A 200 4.78 3.63 -10.41
C TYR A 200 6.12 3.07 -9.90
N SER A 201 6.39 3.19 -8.60
CA SER A 201 7.63 2.73 -7.94
C SER A 201 7.36 1.65 -6.90
N ILE A 202 8.42 0.95 -6.49
CA ILE A 202 8.42 0.05 -5.33
C ILE A 202 8.68 0.89 -4.08
N GLN A 203 7.66 1.15 -3.27
CA GLN A 203 7.77 1.91 -2.01
C GLN A 203 6.55 1.73 -1.10
N SER A 204 6.73 1.99 0.20
CA SER A 204 5.70 1.80 1.23
C SER A 204 4.49 2.73 1.06
N ASP A 205 4.71 3.94 0.54
CA ASP A 205 3.66 4.96 0.36
C ASP A 205 2.49 4.52 -0.53
N VAL A 206 2.71 3.52 -1.38
CA VAL A 206 1.67 2.93 -2.22
C VAL A 206 0.48 2.41 -1.40
N LEU A 207 0.73 1.76 -0.25
CA LEU A 207 -0.33 1.18 0.57
C LEU A 207 -1.03 2.20 1.48
N SER A 208 -0.39 3.34 1.76
CA SER A 208 -0.87 4.31 2.74
C SER A 208 -2.29 4.81 2.44
N PRO A 209 -2.62 5.26 1.21
CA PRO A 209 -3.98 5.73 0.90
C PRO A 209 -5.05 4.64 1.04
N LEU A 210 -4.72 3.40 0.68
CA LEU A 210 -5.65 2.28 0.77
C LEU A 210 -5.94 1.92 2.22
N CYS A 211 -4.90 1.72 3.04
CA CYS A 211 -5.05 1.41 4.47
C CYS A 211 -5.78 2.54 5.20
N PHE A 212 -5.43 3.79 4.90
CA PHE A 212 -6.12 4.96 5.44
C PHE A 212 -7.61 4.96 5.06
N GLY A 213 -7.95 4.73 3.78
CA GLY A 213 -9.34 4.70 3.32
C GLY A 213 -10.17 3.62 4.03
N ILE A 214 -9.58 2.44 4.25
CA ILE A 214 -10.20 1.34 5.01
C ILE A 214 -10.43 1.76 6.48
N ALA A 215 -9.42 2.35 7.13
CA ALA A 215 -9.54 2.84 8.50
C ALA A 215 -10.59 3.95 8.64
N PHE A 216 -10.63 4.88 7.68
CA PHE A 216 -11.62 5.95 7.61
C PHE A 216 -13.04 5.39 7.52
N ILE A 217 -13.28 4.41 6.64
CA ILE A 217 -14.58 3.72 6.53
C ILE A 217 -15.00 3.09 7.86
N GLY A 218 -14.07 2.43 8.55
CA GLY A 218 -14.32 1.83 9.87
C GLY A 218 -14.73 2.86 10.91
N LEU A 219 -13.97 3.95 11.00
CA LEU A 219 -14.25 5.07 11.92
C LEU A 219 -15.60 5.71 11.63
N VAL A 220 -15.91 6.02 10.36
CA VAL A 220 -17.20 6.60 9.98
C VAL A 220 -18.36 5.68 10.37
N LYS A 221 -18.25 4.37 10.07
CA LYS A 221 -19.28 3.39 10.46
C LYS A 221 -19.45 3.31 11.98
N LEU A 222 -18.35 3.33 12.72
CA LEU A 222 -18.37 3.30 14.19
C LEU A 222 -19.06 4.54 14.76
N LEU A 223 -18.82 5.71 14.16
CA LEU A 223 -19.46 6.96 14.56
C LEU A 223 -20.95 7.00 14.19
N GLN A 224 -21.34 6.47 13.03
CA GLN A 224 -22.74 6.43 12.57
C GLN A 224 -23.59 5.40 13.31
N THR A 225 -23.01 4.29 13.78
CA THR A 225 -23.76 3.21 14.44
C THR A 225 -24.16 3.60 15.86
N GLU A 226 -25.43 3.40 16.25
CA GLU A 226 -25.90 3.72 17.61
C GLU A 226 -25.23 2.86 18.69
N LEU A 227 -25.13 1.54 18.46
CA LEU A 227 -24.46 0.58 19.33
C LEU A 227 -23.41 -0.17 18.50
N PRO A 228 -22.13 0.25 18.53
CA PRO A 228 -21.10 -0.40 17.73
C PRO A 228 -20.87 -1.82 18.23
N GLY A 229 -20.99 -2.80 17.33
CA GLY A 229 -20.66 -4.19 17.63
C GLY A 229 -19.15 -4.40 17.78
N VAL A 230 -18.77 -5.40 18.57
CA VAL A 230 -17.37 -5.82 18.76
C VAL A 230 -16.64 -6.08 17.44
N PRO A 231 -17.22 -6.78 16.43
CA PRO A 231 -16.52 -7.04 15.18
C PRO A 231 -16.13 -5.77 14.43
N LEU A 232 -17.00 -4.74 14.44
CA LEU A 232 -16.72 -3.47 13.77
C LEU A 232 -15.59 -2.71 14.46
N ALA A 233 -15.55 -2.74 15.80
CA ALA A 233 -14.48 -2.13 16.59
C ALA A 233 -13.14 -2.82 16.35
N ILE A 234 -13.10 -4.16 16.37
CA ILE A 234 -11.90 -4.96 16.08
C ILE A 234 -11.41 -4.65 14.67
N TRP A 235 -12.29 -4.69 13.67
CA TRP A 235 -11.91 -4.43 12.29
C TRP A 235 -11.35 -3.02 12.08
N THR A 236 -11.97 -2.01 12.73
CA THR A 236 -11.49 -0.62 12.67
C THR A 236 -10.12 -0.47 13.35
N GLY A 237 -9.92 -1.10 14.51
CA GLY A 237 -8.62 -1.13 15.20
C GLY A 237 -7.52 -1.79 14.37
N LEU A 238 -7.83 -2.93 13.73
CA LEU A 238 -6.89 -3.60 12.82
C LEU A 238 -6.55 -2.73 11.60
N ALA A 239 -7.52 -2.03 11.02
CA ALA A 239 -7.28 -1.11 9.91
C ALA A 239 -6.38 0.08 10.31
N LEU A 240 -6.58 0.64 11.50
CA LEU A 240 -5.71 1.71 12.04
C LEU A 240 -4.29 1.20 12.31
N ALA A 241 -4.16 0.01 12.91
CA ALA A 241 -2.87 -0.62 13.14
C ALA A 241 -2.14 -0.89 11.82
N ALA A 242 -2.85 -1.45 10.82
CA ALA A 242 -2.30 -1.66 9.48
C ALA A 242 -1.78 -0.36 8.86
N THR A 243 -2.53 0.75 9.00
CA THR A 243 -2.10 2.07 8.48
C THR A 243 -0.79 2.55 9.11
N CYS A 244 -0.60 2.33 10.42
CA CYS A 244 0.65 2.66 11.11
C CYS A 244 1.79 1.71 10.75
N LEU A 245 1.47 0.44 10.45
CA LEU A 245 2.42 -0.56 9.97
C LEU A 245 2.81 -0.39 8.50
N VAL A 246 2.18 0.52 7.76
CA VAL A 246 2.66 0.95 6.44
C VAL A 246 3.71 2.04 6.56
N LYS A 247 3.45 3.07 7.37
CA LYS A 247 4.35 4.22 7.54
C LYS A 247 4.16 4.89 8.89
N THR A 248 5.26 5.22 9.55
CA THR A 248 5.26 5.88 10.87
C THR A 248 4.66 7.29 10.80
N ALA A 249 4.75 7.94 9.64
CA ALA A 249 4.10 9.22 9.37
C ALA A 249 2.56 9.18 9.56
N ASN A 250 1.95 7.99 9.61
CA ASN A 250 0.53 7.83 9.88
C ASN A 250 0.18 7.83 11.38
N LEU A 251 1.15 7.87 12.31
CA LEU A 251 0.88 7.89 13.76
C LEU A 251 -0.08 9.01 14.22
N PRO A 252 -0.05 10.25 13.68
CA PRO A 252 -1.04 11.28 14.04
C PRO A 252 -2.49 10.86 13.83
N LEU A 253 -2.76 9.92 12.90
CA LEU A 253 -4.09 9.36 12.68
C LEU A 253 -4.63 8.65 13.94
N LEU A 254 -3.78 7.99 14.71
CA LEU A 254 -4.19 7.36 15.98
C LEU A 254 -4.69 8.42 16.96
N GLY A 255 -4.06 9.59 17.00
CA GLY A 255 -4.53 10.72 17.81
C GLY A 255 -5.94 11.16 17.41
N VAL A 256 -6.19 11.33 16.11
CA VAL A 256 -7.52 11.69 15.59
C VAL A 256 -8.55 10.59 15.88
N ALA A 257 -8.19 9.32 15.69
CA ALA A 257 -9.05 8.17 15.98
C ALA A 257 -9.40 8.10 17.48
N MET A 258 -8.43 8.32 18.37
CA MET A 258 -8.66 8.37 19.82
C MET A 258 -9.63 9.49 20.19
N LEU A 259 -9.47 10.70 19.64
CA LEU A 259 -10.40 11.80 19.87
C LEU A 259 -11.82 11.47 19.40
N ALA A 260 -11.95 10.85 18.22
CA ALA A 260 -13.25 10.41 17.70
C ALA A 260 -13.92 9.36 18.60
N LEU A 261 -13.14 8.42 19.13
CA LEU A 261 -13.63 7.41 20.08
C LEU A 261 -14.06 8.02 21.41
N ILE A 262 -13.26 8.94 21.97
CA ILE A 262 -13.60 9.67 23.21
C ILE A 262 -14.91 10.42 23.03
N PHE A 263 -15.07 11.12 21.89
CA PHE A 263 -16.31 11.83 21.57
C PHE A 263 -17.51 10.89 21.51
N LYS A 264 -17.37 9.73 20.84
CA LYS A 264 -18.44 8.73 20.73
C LYS A 264 -18.82 8.13 22.09
N VAL A 265 -17.83 7.76 22.91
CA VAL A 265 -18.05 7.21 24.25
C VAL A 265 -18.72 8.25 25.15
N GLY A 266 -18.28 9.50 25.11
CA GLY A 266 -18.91 10.60 25.84
C GLY A 266 -20.37 10.83 25.45
N HIS A 267 -20.69 10.76 24.15
CA HIS A 267 -22.06 10.85 23.65
C HIS A 267 -22.94 9.68 24.14
N LEU A 268 -22.41 8.44 24.12
CA LEU A 268 -23.13 7.26 24.61
C LEU A 268 -23.34 7.26 26.13
N ALA A 269 -22.39 7.81 26.89
CA ALA A 269 -22.51 8.00 28.33
C ALA A 269 -23.60 9.01 28.68
N ARG A 270 -23.62 10.16 27.99
CA ARG A 270 -24.65 11.20 28.18
C ARG A 270 -26.06 10.71 27.85
N THR A 271 -26.20 9.86 26.86
CA THR A 271 -27.50 9.28 26.44
C THR A 271 -27.93 8.07 27.28
N ARG A 272 -27.18 7.68 28.33
CA ARG A 272 -27.39 6.47 29.17
C ARG A 272 -27.40 5.14 28.41
N ARG A 273 -27.04 5.12 27.12
CA ARG A 273 -26.98 3.91 26.29
C ARG A 273 -25.70 3.12 26.48
N LEU A 274 -24.73 3.65 27.23
CA LEU A 274 -23.47 2.99 27.57
C LEU A 274 -23.67 1.63 28.25
N ARG A 275 -24.64 1.52 29.18
CA ARG A 275 -24.94 0.24 29.86
C ARG A 275 -25.51 -0.82 28.93
N ALA A 276 -26.24 -0.43 27.88
CA ALA A 276 -26.75 -1.36 26.87
C ALA A 276 -25.63 -1.84 25.92
N ALA A 277 -24.68 -0.97 25.57
CA ALA A 277 -23.48 -1.34 24.81
C ALA A 277 -22.58 -2.30 25.62
N VAL A 278 -22.38 -2.02 26.92
CA VAL A 278 -21.63 -2.89 27.83
C VAL A 278 -22.38 -4.20 28.13
N GLY A 279 -23.70 -4.16 28.25
CA GLY A 279 -24.52 -5.38 28.41
C GLY A 279 -24.44 -6.31 27.19
N SER A 280 -24.35 -5.75 25.97
CA SER A 280 -24.08 -6.52 24.76
C SER A 280 -22.67 -7.12 24.73
N LEU A 281 -21.69 -6.50 25.38
CA LEU A 281 -20.35 -7.03 25.57
C LEU A 281 -20.35 -8.21 26.57
N SER A 282 -21.09 -8.09 27.68
CA SER A 282 -21.25 -9.18 28.67
C SER A 282 -22.00 -10.39 28.12
N GLY A 283 -23.03 -10.17 27.28
CA GLY A 283 -23.79 -11.24 26.65
C GLY A 283 -23.01 -12.05 25.60
N LEU A 284 -21.95 -11.48 25.02
CA LEU A 284 -21.09 -12.17 24.06
C LEU A 284 -20.02 -13.04 24.75
N VAL A 285 -19.54 -12.62 25.93
CA VAL A 285 -18.66 -13.42 26.79
C VAL A 285 -19.40 -14.63 27.36
N LEU A 286 -20.67 -14.49 27.71
CA LEU A 286 -21.50 -15.60 28.21
C LEU A 286 -21.95 -16.58 27.12
N ARG A 287 -21.87 -16.22 25.84
CA ARG A 287 -22.16 -17.13 24.70
C ARG A 287 -20.96 -17.99 24.27
N PHE A 288 -19.81 -17.85 24.92
CA PHE A 288 -18.59 -18.64 24.70
C PHE A 288 -18.25 -19.58 25.86
N SER A 289 -19.22 -19.93 26.72
CA SER A 289 -19.08 -21.11 27.59
C SER A 289 -19.47 -22.36 26.78
N PRO A 290 -18.57 -23.34 26.61
CA PRO A 290 -18.88 -24.56 25.89
C PRO A 290 -19.90 -25.39 26.67
N CYS A 291 -20.93 -25.84 25.96
CA CYS A 291 -21.77 -26.95 26.34
C CYS A 291 -20.85 -28.19 26.43
N MET A 292 -20.38 -28.54 27.62
CA MET A 292 -19.94 -29.89 27.94
C MET A 292 -21.15 -30.59 28.57
N ASP A 293 -21.78 -31.44 27.77
CA ASP A 293 -22.47 -32.67 28.18
C ASP A 293 -22.30 -33.67 27.02
#